data_AF-A0A2D4JL72-F1
#
_entry.id   AF-A0A2D4JL72-F1
#
_cell.length_a   1.000
_cell.length_b   1.000
_cell.length_c   1.000
_cell.angle_alpha   90.00
_cell.angle_beta   90.00
_cell.angle_gamma   90.00
#
_symmetry.space_group_name_H-M   'P 1'
#
loop_
_entity.id
_entity.type
_entity.pdbx_description
1 polymer ?
#
loop_
_entity_poly.entity_id
_entity_poly.type
_entity_poly.pdbx_seq_one_letter_code
_entity_poly.pdbx_strand_id
1 'polypeptide(L)'
;TWGGASPFRNVTEFDGQDVCGSNSWTVVDIEPPSRASDTKTKEPGYLMRGLKAWTQYAIFVKTLVTHTDEQKIYGAKSEIIYIRTNASVPSVPQDPFSVSNSSSQIILKWKPPSHPNGNITHYM
;
A
#
# COMPACT_ATOMS: atom_id res chain seq x y z
N THR A 1 10.99 -0.94 2.09
CA THR A 1 10.11 -2.06 1.69
C THR A 1 8.69 -1.69 2.05
N TRP A 2 7.69 -2.16 1.33
CA TRP A 2 6.29 -2.01 1.72
C TRP A 2 5.52 -3.31 1.50
N GLY A 3 4.57 -3.59 2.39
CA GLY A 3 3.74 -4.78 2.33
C GLY A 3 2.66 -4.56 1.30
N GLY A 4 2.06 -5.63 0.80
CA GLY A 4 0.79 -5.53 0.09
C GLY A 4 -0.30 -4.81 0.91
N ALA A 5 -1.49 -4.69 0.33
CA ALA A 5 -2.64 -4.15 1.03
C ALA A 5 -2.82 -4.87 2.40
N SER A 6 -2.77 -4.09 3.48
CA SER A 6 -2.78 -4.58 4.86
C SER A 6 -4.08 -4.11 5.54
N PRO A 7 -5.16 -4.90 5.46
CA PRO A 7 -6.44 -4.54 6.06
C PRO A 7 -6.39 -4.48 7.59
N PHE A 8 -5.47 -5.24 8.21
CA PHE A 8 -5.29 -5.33 9.65
C PHE A 8 -3.87 -4.89 10.06
N ARG A 9 -3.74 -4.28 11.24
CA ARG A 9 -2.45 -3.77 11.77
C ARG A 9 -1.66 -4.83 12.53
N ASN A 10 -1.46 -5.99 11.93
CA ASN A 10 -0.81 -7.15 12.56
C ASN A 10 0.27 -7.80 11.67
N VAL A 11 0.77 -7.08 10.67
CA VAL A 11 1.76 -7.60 9.74
C VAL A 11 3.14 -7.63 10.41
N THR A 12 3.89 -8.70 10.14
CA THR A 12 5.26 -8.88 10.62
C THR A 12 6.27 -8.85 9.46
N GLU A 13 7.54 -8.63 9.77
CA GLU A 13 8.61 -8.57 8.77
C GLU A 13 8.84 -9.90 8.02
N PHE A 14 8.33 -11.00 8.57
CA PHE A 14 8.44 -12.36 8.02
C PHE A 14 7.18 -12.80 7.26
N ASP A 15 6.20 -11.91 7.09
CA ASP A 15 4.91 -12.26 6.50
C ASP A 15 5.06 -12.73 5.03
N GLY A 16 4.54 -13.93 4.77
CA GLY A 16 4.63 -14.61 3.48
C GLY A 16 6.03 -15.10 3.09
N GLN A 17 6.99 -15.14 4.01
CA GLN A 17 8.35 -15.56 3.69
C GLN A 17 8.44 -17.07 3.48
N ASP A 18 8.57 -17.48 2.22
CA ASP A 18 8.80 -18.88 1.83
C ASP A 18 10.29 -19.22 1.82
N VAL A 19 10.59 -20.52 1.85
CA VAL A 19 11.96 -21.08 1.85
C VAL A 19 12.78 -20.68 0.61
N CYS A 20 12.11 -20.22 -0.46
CA CYS A 20 12.71 -19.71 -1.69
C CYS A 20 13.00 -18.19 -1.65
N GLY A 21 12.71 -17.51 -0.54
CA GLY A 21 12.91 -16.06 -0.39
C GLY A 21 11.81 -15.19 -1.00
N SER A 22 10.72 -15.79 -1.51
CA SER A 22 9.51 -15.07 -1.86
C SER A 22 8.86 -14.54 -0.58
N ASN A 23 8.42 -13.28 -0.57
CA ASN A 23 7.67 -12.70 0.54
C ASN A 23 6.51 -11.84 0.03
N SER A 24 5.56 -11.51 0.91
CA SER A 24 4.44 -10.63 0.59
C SER A 24 4.84 -9.14 0.50
N TRP A 25 6.13 -8.84 0.63
CA TRP A 25 6.67 -7.48 0.67
C TRP A 25 7.21 -7.07 -0.70
N THR A 26 6.78 -5.92 -1.20
CA THR A 26 7.46 -5.27 -2.32
C THR A 26 8.70 -4.54 -1.81
N VAL A 27 9.87 -4.93 -2.33
CA VAL A 27 11.17 -4.38 -1.94
C VAL A 27 11.66 -3.42 -3.02
N VAL A 28 12.13 -2.24 -2.59
CA VAL A 28 12.81 -1.28 -3.44
C VAL A 28 14.04 -0.79 -2.71
N ASP A 29 15.17 -0.84 -3.41
CA ASP A 29 16.45 -0.36 -2.92
C ASP A 29 16.62 1.11 -3.30
N ILE A 30 17.13 1.90 -2.35
CA ILE A 30 17.34 3.34 -2.50
C ILE A 30 18.82 3.61 -2.30
N GLU A 31 19.43 4.28 -3.26
CA GLU A 31 20.83 4.67 -3.13
C GLU A 31 21.01 5.72 -2.02
N PRO A 32 22.05 5.59 -1.19
CA PRO A 32 22.31 6.56 -0.14
C PRO A 32 22.67 7.93 -0.75
N PRO A 33 22.29 9.04 -0.10
CA PRO A 33 22.60 10.38 -0.61
C PRO A 33 24.12 10.59 -0.66
N SER A 34 24.60 11.26 -1.72
CA SER A 34 26.01 11.60 -1.86
C SER A 34 26.49 12.43 -0.67
N ARG A 35 27.68 12.11 -0.16
CA ARG A 35 28.35 12.84 0.93
C ARG A 35 28.87 14.18 0.41
N ALA A 36 27.97 15.11 0.06
CA ALA A 36 28.36 16.45 -0.38
C ALA A 36 29.00 17.20 0.80
N SER A 37 30.15 17.84 0.57
CA SER A 37 30.86 18.70 1.51
C SER A 37 30.17 20.05 1.73
N ASP A 38 28.84 20.05 1.74
CA ASP A 38 28.00 21.23 1.88
C ASP A 38 27.03 20.99 3.03
N THR A 39 26.83 22.00 3.87
CA THR A 39 26.20 21.97 5.19
C THR A 39 24.69 21.64 5.20
N LYS A 40 24.17 20.99 4.15
CA LYS A 40 22.81 20.43 4.08
C LYS A 40 22.86 18.96 3.69
N THR A 41 22.84 18.09 4.69
CA THR A 41 22.55 16.67 4.52
C THR A 41 21.15 16.52 3.90
N LYS A 42 21.05 16.03 2.66
CA LYS A 42 19.76 15.68 2.06
C LYS A 42 19.29 14.34 2.64
N GLU A 43 18.06 14.28 3.12
CA GLU A 43 17.45 13.05 3.60
C GLU A 43 17.15 12.10 2.42
N PRO A 44 17.37 10.79 2.57
CA PRO A 44 16.96 9.81 1.55
C PRO A 44 15.44 9.76 1.46
N GLY A 45 14.92 9.67 0.23
CA GLY A 45 13.48 9.63 -0.01
C GLY A 45 13.12 8.79 -1.23
N TYR A 46 11.93 8.20 -1.19
CA TYR A 46 11.37 7.44 -2.30
C TYR A 46 9.88 7.71 -2.43
N LEU A 47 9.43 7.95 -3.66
CA LEU A 47 8.03 8.19 -3.97
C LEU A 47 7.39 6.89 -4.49
N MET A 48 6.57 6.28 -3.64
CA MET A 48 5.76 5.12 -4.03
C MET A 48 4.64 5.56 -4.98
N ARG A 49 4.50 4.87 -6.12
CA ARG A 49 3.49 5.15 -7.16
C ARG A 49 2.69 3.90 -7.47
N GLY A 50 1.51 4.07 -8.08
CA GLY A 50 0.67 2.95 -8.50
C GLY A 50 -0.02 2.20 -7.34
N LEU A 51 -0.16 2.83 -6.18
CA LEU A 51 -0.87 2.25 -5.04
C LEU A 51 -2.39 2.32 -5.27
N LYS A 52 -3.11 1.32 -4.75
CA LYS A 52 -4.58 1.28 -4.79
C LYS A 52 -5.13 2.37 -3.89
N ALA A 53 -6.11 3.13 -4.39
CA ALA A 53 -6.78 4.17 -3.62
C ALA A 53 -7.49 3.58 -2.38
N TRP A 54 -7.66 4.41 -1.35
CA TRP A 54 -8.29 4.05 -0.08
C TRP A 54 -7.83 2.72 0.54
N THR A 55 -6.56 2.37 0.34
CA THR A 55 -5.99 1.10 0.81
C THR A 55 -4.92 1.38 1.85
N GLN A 56 -4.91 0.60 2.93
CA GLN A 56 -3.90 0.68 3.98
C GLN A 56 -2.69 -0.17 3.60
N TYR A 57 -1.51 0.38 3.78
CA TYR A 57 -0.22 -0.23 3.48
C TYR A 57 0.65 -0.24 4.73
N ALA A 58 1.34 -1.36 4.97
CA ALA A 58 2.38 -1.47 5.98
C ALA A 58 3.73 -1.10 5.34
N ILE A 59 4.53 -0.26 5.96
CA ILE A 59 5.78 0.25 5.40
C ILE A 59 6.87 0.21 6.48
N PHE A 60 8.07 -0.24 6.11
CA PHE A 60 9.25 -0.10 6.95
C PHE A 60 10.51 0.02 6.09
N VAL A 61 11.61 0.45 6.71
CA VAL A 61 12.90 0.55 6.06
C VAL A 61 13.94 -0.26 6.84
N LYS A 62 14.88 -0.85 6.11
CA LYS A 62 16.04 -1.55 6.66
C LYS A 62 17.28 -1.14 5.88
N THR A 63 18.41 -1.04 6.55
CA THR A 63 19.69 -0.78 5.89
C THR A 63 20.18 -2.03 5.18
N LEU A 64 20.74 -1.87 3.98
CA LEU A 64 21.53 -2.91 3.32
C LEU A 64 23.01 -2.61 3.58
N VAL A 65 23.67 -3.51 4.29
CA VAL A 65 25.09 -3.40 4.65
C VAL A 65 25.85 -4.57 4.04
N THR A 66 27.05 -4.32 3.53
CA THR A 66 27.94 -5.38 3.06
C THR A 66 28.58 -6.04 4.26
N HIS A 67 28.44 -7.37 4.37
CA HIS A 67 29.15 -8.15 5.37
C HIS A 67 30.65 -8.18 5.03
N THR A 68 31.49 -7.70 5.95
CA THR A 68 32.93 -7.94 5.95
C THR A 68 33.23 -8.91 7.09
N ASP A 69 33.96 -10.01 6.80
CA ASP A 69 34.23 -11.12 7.74
C ASP A 69 34.79 -10.68 9.10
N GLU A 70 35.42 -9.50 9.15
CA GLU A 70 36.16 -9.00 10.30
C GLU A 70 35.29 -8.20 11.29
N GLN A 71 34.09 -7.76 10.89
CA GLN A 71 33.20 -6.92 11.73
C GLN A 71 31.74 -7.33 11.57
N LYS A 72 31.11 -7.73 12.70
CA LYS A 72 29.65 -7.88 12.78
C LYS A 72 29.00 -6.49 12.66
N ILE A 73 28.68 -6.09 11.44
CA ILE A 73 27.89 -4.89 11.18
C ILE A 73 26.41 -5.28 11.31
N TYR A 74 25.79 -4.89 12.43
CA TYR A 74 24.34 -4.98 12.56
C TYR A 74 23.71 -3.80 11.82
N GLY A 75 22.94 -4.09 10.78
CA GLY A 75 22.13 -3.08 10.10
C GLY A 75 21.08 -2.47 11.04
N ALA A 76 20.51 -1.33 10.65
CA ALA A 76 19.39 -0.69 11.34
C ALA A 76 18.06 -1.00 10.64
N LYS A 77 16.97 -1.02 11.42
CA LYS A 77 15.60 -1.15 10.93
C LYS A 77 14.67 -0.16 11.61
N SER A 78 13.67 0.32 10.87
CA SER A 78 12.58 1.11 11.44
C SER A 78 11.47 0.22 11.99
N GLU A 79 10.57 0.82 12.75
CA GLU A 79 9.26 0.21 13.02
C GLU A 79 8.41 0.14 11.74
N ILE A 80 7.40 -0.74 11.77
CA ILE A 80 6.37 -0.83 10.73
C ILE A 80 5.33 0.24 10.98
N ILE A 81 5.15 1.13 10.00
CA ILE A 81 4.09 2.15 10.01
C ILE A 81 2.96 1.75 9.07
N TYR A 82 1.74 2.17 9.41
CA TYR A 82 0.55 1.90 8.61
C TYR A 82 -0.01 3.19 8.05
N ILE A 83 0.03 3.33 6.73
CA ILE A 83 -0.45 4.52 6.01
C ILE A 83 -1.59 4.11 5.09
N ARG A 84 -2.67 4.91 5.07
CA ARG A 84 -3.77 4.74 4.12
C ARG A 84 -3.66 5.75 3.00
N THR A 85 -3.73 5.30 1.77
CA THR A 85 -3.77 6.18 0.59
C THR A 85 -5.07 6.97 0.55
N ASN A 86 -5.03 8.14 -0.11
CA ASN A 86 -6.21 8.97 -0.28
C ASN A 86 -7.33 8.26 -1.04
N ALA A 87 -8.55 8.75 -0.83
CA ALA A 87 -9.71 8.34 -1.62
C ALA A 87 -9.56 8.80 -3.07
N SER A 88 -10.22 8.09 -3.98
CA SER A 88 -10.29 8.42 -5.40
C SER A 88 -11.70 8.17 -5.92
N VAL A 89 -11.95 8.48 -7.19
CA VAL A 89 -13.23 8.25 -7.85
C VAL A 89 -13.58 6.75 -7.77
N PRO A 90 -14.78 6.38 -7.24
CA PRO A 90 -15.21 5.00 -7.22
C PRO A 90 -15.40 4.46 -8.64
N SER A 91 -15.29 3.15 -8.83
CA SER A 91 -15.72 2.53 -10.08
C SER A 91 -17.24 2.61 -10.24
N VAL A 92 -17.74 2.21 -11.41
CA VAL A 92 -19.19 2.10 -11.64
C VAL A 92 -19.83 1.04 -10.73
N PRO A 93 -21.09 1.24 -10.30
CA PRO A 93 -21.89 0.19 -9.65
C PRO A 93 -22.01 -1.05 -10.53
N GLN A 94 -22.18 -2.20 -9.90
CA GLN A 94 -22.21 -3.49 -10.60
C GLN A 94 -23.64 -4.02 -10.70
N ASP A 95 -23.89 -4.86 -11.71
CA ASP A 95 -25.14 -5.61 -11.88
C ASP A 95 -26.42 -4.77 -11.71
N PRO A 96 -26.64 -3.72 -12.51
CA PRO A 96 -27.90 -2.98 -12.48
C PRO A 96 -29.05 -3.89 -12.89
N PHE A 97 -30.12 -3.89 -12.09
CA PHE A 97 -31.31 -4.69 -12.28
C PHE A 97 -32.54 -3.82 -12.10
N SER A 98 -33.46 -3.87 -13.07
CA SER A 98 -34.69 -3.08 -13.07
C SER A 98 -35.92 -3.96 -13.27
N VAL A 99 -36.97 -3.72 -12.48
CA VAL A 99 -38.28 -4.35 -12.63
C VAL A 99 -39.37 -3.29 -12.57
N SER A 100 -40.32 -3.36 -13.51
CA SER A 100 -41.52 -2.52 -13.44
C SER A 100 -42.51 -3.12 -12.45
N ASN A 101 -42.94 -2.33 -11.48
CA ASN A 101 -43.95 -2.73 -10.50
C ASN A 101 -45.34 -2.19 -10.85
N SER A 102 -45.41 -1.14 -11.68
CA SER A 102 -46.64 -0.51 -12.15
C SER A 102 -46.36 0.28 -13.43
N SER A 103 -47.40 0.74 -14.12
CA SER A 103 -47.26 1.57 -15.33
C SER A 103 -46.46 2.86 -15.12
N SER A 104 -46.33 3.32 -13.86
CA SER A 104 -45.59 4.53 -13.49
C SER A 104 -44.47 4.29 -12.46
N GLN A 105 -44.10 3.03 -12.18
CA GLN A 105 -43.08 2.73 -11.16
C GLN A 105 -42.09 1.67 -11.62
N ILE A 106 -40.80 1.97 -11.40
CA ILE A 106 -39.69 1.06 -11.66
C ILE A 106 -38.91 0.88 -10.35
N ILE A 107 -38.59 -0.36 -10.02
CA ILE A 107 -37.68 -0.73 -8.95
C ILE A 107 -36.30 -0.94 -9.57
N LEU A 108 -35.31 -0.17 -9.10
CA LEU A 108 -33.92 -0.28 -9.50
C LEU A 108 -33.09 -0.84 -8.35
N LYS A 109 -32.23 -1.82 -8.65
CA LYS A 109 -31.28 -2.44 -7.73
C LYS A 109 -29.91 -2.53 -8.40
N TRP A 110 -28.85 -2.45 -7.61
CA TRP A 110 -27.48 -2.62 -8.08
C TRP A 110 -26.61 -3.14 -6.94
N LYS A 111 -25.45 -3.70 -7.29
CA LYS A 111 -24.39 -4.05 -6.36
C LYS A 111 -23.38 -2.90 -6.23
N PRO A 112 -22.65 -2.84 -5.10
CA PRO A 112 -21.59 -1.88 -4.91
C PRO A 112 -20.50 -1.96 -6.00
N PRO A 113 -19.79 -0.86 -6.27
CA PRO A 113 -18.63 -0.86 -7.14
C PRO A 113 -17.54 -1.81 -6.66
N SER A 114 -16.83 -2.43 -7.62
CA SER A 114 -15.70 -3.33 -7.32
C SER A 114 -14.53 -2.58 -6.66
N HIS A 115 -14.40 -1.30 -6.99
CA HIS A 115 -13.40 -0.40 -6.42
C HIS A 115 -14.10 0.83 -5.85
N PRO A 116 -14.59 0.77 -4.60
CA PRO A 116 -15.20 1.92 -3.94
C PRO A 116 -14.26 3.11 -3.78
N ASN A 117 -12.95 2.85 -3.71
CA ASN A 117 -11.88 3.87 -3.58
C ASN A 117 -12.15 4.91 -2.48
N GLY A 118 -12.90 4.55 -1.46
CA GLY A 118 -13.43 5.45 -0.45
C GLY A 118 -14.58 4.82 0.31
N ASN A 119 -15.12 5.57 1.27
CA ASN A 119 -16.42 5.23 1.86
C ASN A 119 -17.54 5.78 0.96
N ILE A 120 -18.46 4.92 0.54
CA ILE A 120 -19.57 5.33 -0.34
C ILE A 120 -20.61 6.04 0.52
N THR A 121 -20.88 7.31 0.22
CA THR A 121 -21.86 8.09 0.97
C THR A 121 -23.25 8.05 0.31
N HIS A 122 -23.31 8.19 -1.01
CA HIS A 122 -24.56 8.25 -1.78
C HIS A 122 -24.36 7.74 -3.21
N TYR A 123 -25.47 7.46 -3.91
CA TYR A 123 -25.51 7.17 -5.35
C TYR A 123 -26.33 8.27 -6.04
N MET A 124 -25.88 8.71 -7.22
CA MET A 124 -26.55 9.72 -8.05
C MET A 124 -27.13 9.08 -9.30
#